data_AF-A0A2V6NR07-F1
#
_entry.id   AF-A0A2V6NR07-F1
#
_cell.length_a   1.000
_cell.length_b   1.000
_cell.length_c   1.000
_cell.angle_alpha   90.00
_cell.angle_beta   90.00
_cell.angle_gamma   90.00
#
_symmetry.space_group_name_H-M   'P 1'
#
loop_
_entity.id
_entity.type
_entity.pdbx_description
1 polymer ?
#
loop_
_entity_poly.entity_id
_entity_poly.type
_entity_poly.pdbx_seq_one_letter_code
_entity_poly.pdbx_strand_id
1 'polypeptide(L)'
;MIVRAESVVCNDGSLGCPEPGTMYTQALANGYWTVIAAAGKQYDFRVGRGGSFWLCPAGPSPSAATARGKLAFGRVASAAPKD
;
A
#
# COMPACT_ATOMS: atom_id res chain seq x y z
N MET A 1 -11.90 5.89 9.44
CA MET A 1 -12.62 4.63 9.74
C MET A 1 -11.98 3.49 8.97
N ILE A 2 -11.89 2.30 9.57
CA ILE A 2 -11.49 1.09 8.83
C ILE A 2 -12.72 0.63 8.05
N VAL A 3 -12.58 0.46 6.73
CA VAL A 3 -13.66 -0.04 5.85
C VAL A 3 -13.41 -1.48 5.40
N ARG A 4 -12.17 -1.95 5.50
CA ARG A 4 -11.80 -3.36 5.29
C ARG A 4 -10.62 -3.72 6.19
N ALA A 5 -10.64 -4.93 6.75
CA ALA A 5 -9.51 -5.55 7.42
C ALA A 5 -9.66 -7.07 7.27
N GLU A 6 -9.03 -7.62 6.24
CA GLU A 6 -9.15 -9.04 5.88
C GLU A 6 -7.76 -9.70 5.93
N SER A 7 -7.67 -10.87 6.55
CA SER A 7 -6.48 -11.72 6.41
C SER A 7 -6.46 -12.34 5.01
N VAL A 8 -5.37 -12.16 4.28
CA VAL A 8 -5.19 -12.66 2.92
C VAL A 8 -3.88 -13.45 2.81
N VAL A 9 -3.92 -14.50 2.01
CA VAL A 9 -2.70 -15.24 1.60
C VAL A 9 -2.34 -14.76 0.20
N CYS A 10 -1.19 -14.12 0.08
CA CYS A 10 -0.67 -13.60 -1.18
C CYS A 10 0.37 -14.57 -1.77
N ASN A 11 0.49 -14.55 -3.10
CA ASN A 11 1.37 -15.48 -3.82
C ASN A 11 2.87 -15.16 -3.67
N ASP A 12 3.18 -13.94 -3.23
CA ASP A 12 4.53 -13.42 -3.11
C ASP A 12 4.62 -12.35 -2.00
N GLY A 13 5.86 -11.97 -1.67
CA GLY A 13 6.19 -11.00 -0.62
C GLY A 13 5.67 -9.57 -0.85
N SER A 14 5.15 -9.23 -2.05
CA SER A 14 4.54 -7.91 -2.29
C SER A 14 3.21 -7.71 -1.56
N LEU A 15 2.61 -8.80 -1.06
CA LEU A 15 1.25 -8.83 -0.52
C LEU A 15 0.19 -8.26 -1.48
N GLY A 16 0.39 -8.45 -2.79
CA GLY A 16 -0.48 -7.94 -3.84
C GLY A 16 -0.29 -6.45 -4.15
N CYS A 17 0.79 -5.85 -3.64
CA CYS A 17 1.13 -4.45 -3.91
C CYS A 17 2.62 -4.30 -4.30
N PRO A 18 2.99 -4.74 -5.51
CA PRO A 18 4.38 -4.69 -5.94
C PRO A 18 4.82 -3.28 -6.34
N GLU A 19 5.99 -2.88 -5.87
CA GLU A 19 6.70 -1.69 -6.30
C GLU A 19 7.53 -2.01 -7.55
N PRO A 20 7.49 -1.13 -8.58
CA PRO A 20 8.31 -1.31 -9.77
C PRO A 20 9.81 -1.38 -9.45
N GLY A 21 10.49 -2.37 -10.02
CA GLY A 21 11.94 -2.55 -9.84
C GLY A 21 12.35 -3.30 -8.57
N THR A 22 11.40 -3.69 -7.73
CA THR A 22 11.66 -4.52 -6.54
C THR A 22 11.43 -5.99 -6.85
N MET A 23 12.37 -6.84 -6.42
CA MET A 23 12.21 -8.28 -6.44
C MET A 23 11.57 -8.73 -5.13
N TYR A 24 10.42 -9.37 -5.22
CA TYR A 24 9.73 -9.95 -4.07
C TYR A 24 10.01 -11.45 -3.96
N THR A 25 9.93 -11.96 -2.74
CA THR A 25 10.06 -13.40 -2.49
C THR A 25 8.89 -14.14 -3.12
N GLN A 26 9.16 -15.21 -3.87
CA GLN A 26 8.13 -16.11 -4.40
C GLN A 26 7.73 -17.15 -3.35
N ALA A 27 7.23 -16.68 -2.21
CA ALA A 27 6.72 -17.51 -1.14
C ALA A 27 5.32 -17.04 -0.76
N LEU A 28 4.44 -17.99 -0.41
CA LEU A 28 3.12 -17.67 0.10
C LEU A 28 3.25 -16.80 1.35
N ALA A 29 2.76 -15.56 1.24
CA ALA A 29 2.89 -14.56 2.27
C ALA A 29 1.53 -14.31 2.91
N ASN A 30 1.45 -14.58 4.22
CA ASN A 30 0.26 -14.22 5.00
C ASN A 30 0.34 -12.74 5.36
N GLY A 31 -0.74 -12.02 5.13
CA GLY A 31 -0.82 -10.61 5.45
C GLY A 31 -2.26 -10.14 5.65
N TYR A 32 -2.43 -8.83 5.81
CA TYR A 32 -3.74 -8.20 5.87
C TYR A 32 -3.90 -7.21 4.72
N TRP A 33 -5.10 -7.22 4.14
CA TRP A 33 -5.60 -6.16 3.30
C TRP A 33 -6.48 -5.25 4.15
N THR A 34 -5.98 -4.05 4.42
CA THR A 34 -6.66 -3.06 5.25
C THR A 34 -6.99 -1.84 4.40
N VAL A 35 -8.26 -1.46 4.32
CA VAL A 35 -8.65 -0.21 3.67
C VAL A 35 -9.17 0.75 4.73
N ILE A 36 -8.63 1.97 4.71
CA ILE A 36 -8.99 3.04 5.65
C ILE A 36 -9.65 4.17 4.87
N ALA A 37 -10.85 4.59 5.29
CA ALA A 37 -11.48 5.80 4.79
C ALA A 37 -11.20 6.97 5.73
N ALA A 38 -10.62 8.05 5.21
CA ALA A 38 -10.31 9.28 5.95
C ALA A 38 -10.39 10.49 5.00
N ALA A 39 -10.94 11.61 5.50
CA ALA A 39 -11.07 12.85 4.72
C ALA A 39 -11.72 12.66 3.32
N GLY A 40 -12.73 11.79 3.23
CA GLY A 40 -13.41 11.49 1.96
C GLY A 40 -12.60 10.65 0.96
N LYS A 41 -11.43 10.12 1.36
CA LYS A 41 -10.57 9.26 0.53
C LYS A 41 -10.44 7.87 1.15
N GLN A 42 -10.18 6.87 0.32
CA GLN A 42 -9.82 5.52 0.76
C GLN A 42 -8.33 5.27 0.52
N TYR A 43 -7.69 4.63 1.49
CA TYR A 43 -6.28 4.30 1.49
C TYR A 43 -6.14 2.79 1.63
N ASP A 44 -5.44 2.18 0.67
CA ASP A 44 -5.18 0.74 0.65
C ASP A 44 -3.86 0.44 1.36
N PHE A 45 -3.93 -0.20 2.51
CA PHE A 45 -2.77 -0.64 3.27
C PHE A 45 -2.62 -2.15 3.21
N ARG A 46 -1.37 -2.58 3.06
CA ARG A 46 -0.97 -3.98 3.20
C ARG A 46 -0.13 -4.13 4.44
N VAL A 47 -0.38 -5.19 5.19
CA VAL A 47 0.34 -5.49 6.43
C VAL A 47 0.96 -6.86 6.33
N GLY A 48 2.28 -6.92 6.47
CA GLY A 48 3.05 -8.16 6.43
C GLY A 48 3.37 -8.73 7.79
N ARG A 49 4.08 -9.86 7.75
CA ARG A 49 4.64 -10.50 8.95
C ARG A 49 5.60 -9.53 9.66
N GLY A 50 5.55 -9.52 10.99
CA GLY A 50 6.38 -8.63 11.80
C GLY A 50 5.80 -7.21 12.00
N GLY A 51 4.58 -6.96 11.52
CA GLY A 51 3.91 -5.67 11.73
C GLY A 51 4.30 -4.58 10.73
N SER A 52 5.04 -4.93 9.67
CA SER A 52 5.35 -4.01 8.57
C SER A 52 4.07 -3.58 7.84
N PHE A 53 3.89 -2.28 7.62
CA PHE A 53 2.72 -1.69 6.95
C PHE A 53 3.16 -0.85 5.75
N TRP A 54 2.48 -1.01 4.62
CA TRP A 54 2.74 -0.22 3.41
C TRP A 54 1.46 0.30 2.79
N LEU A 55 1.51 1.56 2.36
CA LEU A 55 0.44 2.18 1.57
C LEU A 55 0.63 1.78 0.12
N CYS A 56 -0.37 1.12 -0.46
CA CYS A 56 -0.34 0.76 -1.85
C CYS A 56 -0.50 2.02 -2.72
N PRO A 57 0.37 2.26 -3.71
CA PRO A 57 0.14 3.32 -4.68
C PRO A 57 -1.21 3.10 -5.33
N ALA A 58 -1.97 4.17 -5.53
CA ALA A 58 -3.25 4.09 -6.22
C ALA A 58 -3.01 3.52 -7.62
N GLY A 59 -3.33 2.22 -7.81
CA GLY A 59 -3.58 1.69 -9.13
C GLY A 59 -4.74 2.45 -9.79
N PRO A 60 -5.01 2.25 -11.08
CA PRO A 60 -6.16 2.85 -11.75
C PRO A 60 -7.46 2.31 -11.12
N SER A 61 -7.89 2.92 -10.02
CA SER A 61 -9.18 2.67 -9.40
C SER A 61 -10.25 3.36 -10.25
N PRO A 62 -11.32 2.66 -10.65
CA PRO A 62 -12.43 3.31 -11.36
C PRO A 62 -13.08 4.44 -10.53
N SER A 63 -12.86 4.46 -9.20
CA SER A 63 -13.32 5.53 -8.32
C SER A 63 -12.38 6.76 -8.25
N ALA A 64 -11.18 6.69 -8.86
CA ALA A 64 -10.22 7.79 -8.90
C ALA A 64 -10.33 8.65 -10.18
N ALA A 65 -11.18 8.27 -11.15
CA ALA A 65 -11.33 9.00 -12.41
C ALA A 65 -11.91 10.43 -12.26
N THR A 66 -12.43 10.80 -11.08
CA THR A 66 -13.03 12.12 -10.81
C THR A 66 -12.05 13.15 -10.26
N ALA A 67 -10.77 12.81 -10.01
CA ALA A 67 -9.80 13.79 -9.50
C ALA A 67 -8.73 14.14 -10.56
N ARG A 68 -9.12 14.87 -11.61
CA ARG A 68 -8.15 15.66 -12.40
C ARG A 68 -7.70 16.86 -11.57
N GLY A 69 -6.80 16.63 -10.62
CA GLY A 69 -6.05 17.67 -9.93
C GLY A 69 -4.57 17.34 -9.98
N LYS A 70 -3.75 18.26 -10.49
CA LYS A 70 -2.28 18.12 -10.51
C LYS A 70 -1.79 18.01 -9.06
N LEU A 71 -1.51 16.80 -8.56
CA LEU A 71 -0.68 16.63 -7.37
C LEU A 71 0.78 16.61 -7.81
N ALA A 72 1.49 17.70 -7.54
CA ALA A 72 2.94 17.72 -7.60
C ALA A 72 3.47 16.78 -6.50
N PHE A 73 4.00 15.63 -6.89
CA PHE A 73 4.71 14.71 -5.99
C PHE A 73 6.00 15.39 -5.51
N GLY A 74 5.96 15.99 -4.33
CA GLY A 74 7.16 16.35 -3.58
C GLY A 74 7.85 15.08 -3.09
N ARG A 75 9.09 14.85 -3.52
CA ARG A 75 9.97 13.79 -3.00
C ARG A 75 10.08 13.92 -1.48
N VAL A 76 9.55 12.97 -0.71
CA VAL A 76 9.95 12.84 0.70
C VAL A 76 11.26 12.05 0.74
N ALA A 77 12.36 12.73 1.06
CA ALA A 77 13.63 12.08 1.30
C ALA A 77 13.56 11.40 2.67
N SER A 78 13.58 10.07 2.70
CA SER A 78 13.72 9.32 3.94
C SER A 78 15.18 9.45 4.40
N ALA A 79 15.45 10.39 5.31
CA ALA A 79 16.72 10.49 6.00
C ALA A 79 16.74 9.42 7.11
N ALA A 80 17.61 8.42 6.98
CA ALA A 80 17.97 7.54 8.08
C ALA A 80 18.97 8.28 9.00
N PRO A 81 18.76 8.33 10.33
CA PRO A 81 19.80 8.79 11.23
C PRO A 81 20.96 7.78 11.21
N LYS A 82 22.19 8.27 10.99
CA LYS A 82 23.42 7.56 11.30
C LYS A 82 23.95 8.14 12.60
N ASP A 83 24.26 7.26 13.53
CA ASP A 83 25.05 7.56 14.73
C ASP A 83 26.49 7.94 14.34
#